data_AF-A0AAW2DBY7-F1
#
_entry.id   AF-A0AAW2DBY7-F1
#
_cell.length_a   1.000
_cell.length_b   1.000
_cell.length_c   1.000
_cell.angle_alpha   90.00
_cell.angle_beta   90.00
_cell.angle_gamma   90.00
#
_symmetry.space_group_name_H-M   'P 1'
#
loop_
_entity.id
_entity.type
_entity.pdbx_description
1 polymer ?
#
loop_
_entity_poly.entity_id
_entity_poly.type
_entity_poly.pdbx_seq_one_letter_code
_entity_poly.pdbx_strand_id
1 'polypeptide(L)'
;MVRKRDSFWEYAEGLRNGCFLCKFCQNDFAGGISRFKSHLSGIRGRDVEICLQVPVDVQSTVVQAIDTPSKKAKSVAASNNTLEGESISTSSSAQMPNIREEKDNSIVDQRFAKLLILDSICSDAIQSPFFNDFVKGVAEYGSGYKLPSLLTLKSLIRLGIKKEVEEYTQNVKKYLVKTGCTIMYNIWHSRKSGIKTFFTYKNIYAYTPRGLACMDPSEDPMDELYLFEEAVSSIVEEIGPRHVVQFIINNDSDDSNIYLQA
;
A
#
# COMPACT_ATOMS: atom_id res chain seq x y z
N MET A 1 -24.66 -32.79 -13.04
CA MET A 1 -23.35 -32.43 -13.62
C MET A 1 -22.30 -32.51 -12.52
N VAL A 2 -21.30 -33.38 -12.66
CA VAL A 2 -20.15 -33.44 -11.75
C VAL A 2 -19.34 -32.16 -11.95
N ARG A 3 -19.17 -31.33 -10.91
CA ARG A 3 -18.32 -30.14 -10.99
C ARG A 3 -16.88 -30.58 -11.27
N LYS A 4 -16.26 -30.02 -12.30
CA LYS A 4 -14.85 -30.26 -12.62
C LYS A 4 -14.01 -29.87 -11.40
N ARG A 5 -13.11 -30.75 -10.95
CA ARG A 5 -12.22 -30.47 -9.81
C ARG A 5 -11.35 -29.27 -10.18
N ASP A 6 -11.34 -28.26 -9.31
CA ASP A 6 -10.57 -27.04 -9.51
C ASP A 6 -9.06 -27.35 -9.55
N SER A 7 -8.33 -26.76 -10.50
CA SER A 7 -6.92 -27.10 -10.77
C SER A 7 -6.02 -26.81 -9.58
N PHE A 8 -6.33 -25.78 -8.77
CA PHE A 8 -5.51 -25.39 -7.63
C PHE A 8 -5.48 -26.44 -6.52
N TRP A 9 -6.34 -27.45 -6.54
CA TRP A 9 -6.22 -28.61 -5.64
C TRP A 9 -4.94 -29.41 -5.87
N GLU A 10 -4.23 -29.24 -6.98
CA GLU A 10 -2.91 -29.88 -7.19
C GLU A 10 -1.87 -29.44 -6.15
N TYR A 11 -2.03 -28.25 -5.57
CA TYR A 11 -1.17 -27.70 -4.52
C TYR A 11 -1.58 -28.11 -3.10
N ALA A 12 -2.62 -28.93 -2.97
CA ALA A 12 -3.10 -29.45 -1.70
C ALA A 12 -2.97 -30.98 -1.62
N GLU A 13 -2.77 -31.48 -0.42
CA GLU A 13 -2.91 -32.91 -0.09
C GLU A 13 -4.13 -33.12 0.80
N GLY A 14 -4.98 -34.09 0.47
CA GLY A 14 -6.21 -34.33 1.21
C GLY A 14 -5.94 -35.08 2.51
N LEU A 15 -6.44 -34.55 3.63
CA LEU A 15 -6.43 -35.24 4.91
C LEU A 15 -7.81 -35.88 5.18
N ARG A 16 -7.86 -36.80 6.15
CA ARG A 16 -9.14 -37.33 6.64
C ARG A 16 -9.95 -36.19 7.26
N ASN A 17 -11.27 -36.23 7.12
CA ASN A 17 -12.24 -35.27 7.71
C ASN A 17 -12.43 -33.92 6.97
N GLY A 18 -12.03 -33.82 5.70
CA GLY A 18 -12.27 -32.60 4.90
C GLY A 18 -11.27 -31.47 5.18
N CYS A 19 -10.19 -31.77 5.90
CA CYS A 19 -9.01 -30.92 6.00
C CYS A 19 -8.06 -31.19 4.83
N PHE A 20 -7.20 -30.23 4.53
CA PHE A 20 -6.19 -30.33 3.47
C PHE A 20 -4.90 -29.66 3.92
N LEU A 21 -3.78 -30.23 3.49
CA LEU A 21 -2.45 -29.74 3.77
C LEU A 21 -1.94 -28.95 2.56
N CYS A 22 -1.38 -27.77 2.81
CA CYS A 22 -0.74 -26.97 1.77
C CYS A 22 0.65 -27.54 1.44
N LYS A 23 0.90 -27.90 0.19
CA LYS A 23 2.21 -28.48 -0.21
C LYS A 23 3.39 -27.52 -0.06
N PHE A 24 3.15 -26.21 0.05
CA PHE A 24 4.19 -25.20 0.18
C PHE A 24 4.59 -24.91 1.63
N CYS A 25 3.62 -24.61 2.51
CA CYS A 25 3.91 -24.29 3.92
C CYS A 25 3.69 -25.45 4.89
N GLN A 26 3.14 -26.58 4.42
CA GLN A 26 2.85 -27.77 5.22
C GLN A 26 1.83 -27.56 6.36
N ASN A 27 1.18 -26.40 6.43
CA ASN A 27 0.08 -26.15 7.36
C ASN A 27 -1.20 -26.88 6.91
N ASP A 28 -2.00 -27.31 7.87
CA ASP A 28 -3.31 -27.91 7.65
C ASP A 28 -4.42 -26.84 7.68
N PHE A 29 -5.46 -27.07 6.87
CA PHE A 29 -6.55 -26.13 6.67
C PHE A 29 -7.89 -26.85 6.60
N ALA A 30 -8.89 -26.24 7.22
CA ALA A 30 -10.29 -26.58 7.03
C ALA A 30 -10.98 -25.51 6.16
N GLY A 31 -11.66 -25.92 5.09
CA GLY A 31 -12.37 -25.00 4.21
C GLY A 31 -12.64 -25.49 2.78
N GLY A 32 -13.11 -24.58 1.94
CA GLY A 32 -13.30 -24.84 0.50
C GLY A 32 -12.18 -24.29 -0.36
N ILE A 33 -12.24 -24.56 -1.66
CA ILE A 33 -11.26 -24.10 -2.65
C ILE A 33 -11.07 -22.57 -2.65
N SER A 34 -12.12 -21.78 -2.38
CA SER A 34 -12.01 -20.32 -2.32
C SER A 34 -11.11 -19.85 -1.18
N ARG A 35 -11.17 -20.55 -0.03
CA ARG A 35 -10.34 -20.29 1.13
C ARG A 35 -8.88 -20.66 0.83
N PHE A 36 -8.69 -21.80 0.16
CA PHE A 36 -7.38 -22.26 -0.25
C PHE A 36 -6.73 -21.36 -1.31
N LYS A 37 -7.49 -20.87 -2.30
CA LYS A 37 -7.02 -19.84 -3.25
C LYS A 37 -6.60 -18.56 -2.53
N SER A 38 -7.35 -18.12 -1.51
CA SER A 38 -6.98 -16.95 -0.71
C SER A 38 -5.64 -17.16 0.03
N HIS A 39 -5.44 -18.34 0.63
CA HIS A 39 -4.16 -18.74 1.23
C HIS A 39 -2.98 -18.68 0.23
N LEU A 40 -3.16 -19.21 -0.98
CA LEU A 40 -2.12 -19.24 -2.01
C LEU A 40 -1.86 -17.88 -2.69
N SER A 41 -2.82 -16.95 -2.62
CA SER A 41 -2.74 -15.68 -3.35
C SER A 41 -1.74 -14.67 -2.77
N GLY A 42 -1.31 -14.84 -1.52
CA GLY A 42 -0.51 -13.84 -0.81
C GLY A 42 -1.28 -12.57 -0.40
N ILE A 43 -2.57 -12.45 -0.75
CA ILE A 43 -3.41 -11.29 -0.43
C ILE A 43 -3.92 -11.40 1.01
N ARG A 44 -3.52 -10.44 1.86
CA ARG A 44 -3.99 -10.33 3.26
C ARG A 44 -5.45 -9.86 3.34
N GLY A 45 -6.10 -10.10 4.47
CA GLY A 45 -7.46 -9.59 4.76
C GLY A 45 -8.63 -10.41 4.23
N ARG A 46 -8.44 -11.73 4.00
CA ARG A 46 -9.50 -12.66 3.54
C ARG A 46 -9.78 -13.79 4.55
N ASP A 47 -9.69 -13.49 5.85
CA ASP A 47 -10.00 -14.41 6.98
C ASP A 47 -9.23 -15.75 6.94
N VAL A 48 -8.03 -15.71 6.37
CA VAL A 48 -7.13 -16.83 6.11
C VAL A 48 -5.70 -16.35 6.21
N GLU A 49 -4.87 -17.09 6.92
CA GLU A 49 -3.43 -16.85 6.94
C GLU A 49 -2.82 -17.09 5.55
N ILE A 50 -1.98 -16.18 5.08
CA ILE A 50 -1.35 -16.29 3.76
C ILE A 50 -0.17 -17.27 3.78
N CYS A 51 0.09 -17.92 2.64
CA CYS A 51 1.24 -18.77 2.49
C CYS A 51 2.46 -17.98 1.98
N LEU A 52 3.50 -17.86 2.81
CA LEU A 52 4.74 -17.18 2.42
C LEU A 52 5.68 -18.02 1.54
N GLN A 53 5.38 -19.31 1.38
CA GLN A 53 6.24 -20.29 0.68
C GLN A 53 5.76 -20.60 -0.75
N VAL A 54 4.70 -19.93 -1.23
CA VAL A 54 4.16 -20.17 -2.58
C VAL A 54 5.06 -19.48 -3.61
N PRO A 55 5.53 -20.19 -4.65
CA PRO A 55 6.25 -19.58 -5.76
C PRO A 55 5.46 -18.48 -6.47
N VAL A 56 6.15 -17.42 -6.90
CA VAL A 56 5.54 -16.18 -7.45
C VAL A 56 4.66 -16.44 -8.69
N ASP A 57 5.06 -17.40 -9.53
CA ASP A 57 4.31 -17.86 -10.71
C ASP A 57 2.97 -18.50 -10.32
N VAL A 58 2.97 -19.33 -9.27
CA VAL A 58 1.75 -19.93 -8.72
C VAL A 58 0.86 -18.86 -8.08
N GLN A 59 1.42 -17.95 -7.27
CA GLN A 59 0.65 -16.84 -6.68
C GLN A 59 -0.03 -15.99 -7.77
N SER A 60 0.71 -15.64 -8.82
CA SER A 60 0.19 -14.84 -9.95
C SER A 60 -0.98 -15.53 -10.64
N THR A 61 -0.87 -16.85 -10.84
CA THR A 61 -1.93 -17.66 -11.45
C THR A 61 -3.18 -17.71 -10.57
N VAL A 62 -3.00 -17.84 -9.25
CA VAL A 62 -4.10 -17.86 -8.27
C VAL A 62 -4.81 -16.51 -8.22
N VAL A 63 -4.08 -15.40 -8.17
CA VAL A 63 -4.65 -14.04 -8.14
C VAL A 63 -5.53 -13.81 -9.37
N GLN A 64 -5.05 -14.15 -10.56
CA GLN A 64 -5.82 -14.04 -11.80
C GLN A 64 -7.12 -14.86 -11.75
N ALA A 65 -7.08 -16.06 -11.17
CA ALA A 65 -8.27 -16.91 -11.06
C ALA A 65 -9.29 -16.41 -10.02
N ILE A 66 -8.86 -15.67 -8.99
CA ILE A 66 -9.74 -15.05 -8.00
C ILE A 66 -10.49 -13.85 -8.60
N ASP A 67 -9.83 -13.09 -9.49
CA ASP A 67 -10.38 -11.88 -10.08
C ASP A 67 -11.37 -12.15 -11.22
N THR A 68 -11.42 -13.38 -11.75
CA THR A 68 -12.45 -13.77 -12.74
C THR A 68 -13.80 -14.06 -12.08
N PRO A 69 -14.86 -13.27 -12.32
CA PRO A 69 -16.19 -13.61 -11.85
C PRO A 69 -16.67 -14.87 -12.58
N SER A 70 -16.86 -15.97 -11.85
CA SER A 70 -17.48 -17.18 -12.39
C SER A 70 -18.87 -16.81 -12.94
N LYS A 71 -19.10 -16.97 -14.24
CA LYS A 71 -20.41 -16.82 -14.89
C LYS A 71 -21.44 -17.72 -14.20
N LYS A 72 -22.19 -17.19 -13.24
CA LYS A 72 -23.45 -17.79 -12.81
C LYS A 72 -24.50 -17.41 -13.84
N ALA A 73 -24.72 -18.29 -14.81
CA ALA A 73 -25.95 -18.26 -15.61
C ALA A 73 -27.14 -18.45 -14.67
N LYS A 74 -27.85 -17.37 -14.37
CA LYS A 74 -29.13 -17.43 -13.67
C LYS A 74 -30.19 -17.57 -14.75
N SER A 75 -30.72 -18.79 -14.90
CA SER A 75 -31.89 -19.08 -15.72
C SER A 75 -33.07 -18.27 -15.19
N VAL A 76 -33.52 -17.27 -15.95
CA VAL A 76 -34.80 -16.61 -15.71
C VAL A 76 -35.83 -17.35 -16.55
N ALA A 77 -36.75 -18.01 -15.86
CA ALA A 77 -37.91 -18.64 -16.47
C ALA A 77 -38.90 -17.55 -16.90
N ALA A 78 -39.35 -17.71 -18.14
CA ALA A 78 -40.54 -17.20 -18.81
C ALA A 78 -41.53 -16.32 -18.01
N SER A 79 -41.94 -15.21 -18.63
CA SER A 79 -43.33 -15.03 -19.10
C SER A 79 -43.46 -13.84 -20.05
N ASN A 80 -43.65 -14.18 -21.32
CA ASN A 80 -44.56 -13.64 -22.35
C ASN A 80 -45.02 -12.18 -22.22
N ASN A 81 -44.81 -11.35 -23.24
CA ASN A 81 -45.75 -11.22 -24.35
C ASN A 81 -45.36 -10.15 -25.41
N THR A 82 -45.36 -10.62 -26.66
CA THR A 82 -45.85 -10.00 -27.91
C THR A 82 -45.17 -8.82 -28.65
N LEU A 83 -44.92 -9.15 -29.92
CA LEU A 83 -45.03 -8.41 -31.19
C LEU A 83 -43.82 -7.67 -31.78
N GLU A 84 -43.59 -8.11 -33.01
CA GLU A 84 -42.60 -7.80 -34.03
C GLU A 84 -42.82 -6.44 -34.70
N GLY A 85 -41.79 -6.00 -35.43
CA GLY A 85 -41.84 -4.94 -36.47
C GLY A 85 -40.72 -3.93 -36.29
N GLU A 86 -39.56 -4.10 -36.93
CA GLU A 86 -39.15 -3.37 -38.16
C GLU A 86 -39.41 -1.85 -38.07
N SER A 87 -38.50 -0.92 -38.32
CA SER A 87 -37.25 -0.90 -39.07
C SER A 87 -36.59 0.50 -38.92
N ILE A 88 -35.27 0.56 -39.09
CA ILE A 88 -34.49 1.59 -39.81
C ILE A 88 -34.63 3.08 -39.40
N SER A 89 -33.56 3.56 -38.75
CA SER A 89 -32.75 4.76 -39.07
C SER A 89 -33.38 6.17 -39.17
N THR A 90 -32.79 7.09 -38.39
CA THR A 90 -32.03 8.29 -38.83
C THR A 90 -32.40 9.59 -38.08
N SER A 91 -31.35 10.31 -37.68
CA SER A 91 -31.21 11.76 -37.45
C SER A 91 -31.84 12.45 -36.22
N SER A 92 -30.91 12.77 -35.31
CA SER A 92 -30.60 14.11 -34.78
C SER A 92 -31.46 14.74 -33.66
N SER A 93 -30.72 15.01 -32.57
CA SER A 93 -30.74 16.25 -31.77
C SER A 93 -31.89 16.47 -30.79
N ALA A 94 -31.68 16.01 -29.56
CA ALA A 94 -32.09 16.76 -28.38
C ALA A 94 -30.96 16.71 -27.34
N GLN A 95 -30.34 17.86 -27.07
CA GLN A 95 -29.46 18.06 -25.92
C GLN A 95 -30.21 17.66 -24.64
N MET A 96 -29.67 16.68 -23.90
CA MET A 96 -30.11 16.37 -22.55
C MET A 96 -29.27 17.15 -21.54
N PRO A 97 -29.87 17.58 -20.42
CA PRO A 97 -29.20 18.38 -19.41
C PRO A 97 -28.07 17.55 -18.79
N ASN A 98 -26.92 18.19 -18.61
CA ASN A 98 -25.75 17.62 -17.94
C ASN A 98 -26.06 17.52 -16.44
N ILE A 99 -26.90 16.55 -16.05
CA ILE A 99 -26.98 16.10 -14.67
C ILE A 99 -25.65 15.42 -14.43
N ARG A 100 -24.70 16.14 -13.82
CA ARG A 100 -23.50 15.53 -13.25
C ARG A 100 -24.00 14.57 -12.19
N GLU A 101 -24.08 13.29 -12.53
CA GLU A 101 -24.22 12.23 -11.55
C GLU A 101 -23.03 12.35 -10.60
N GLU A 102 -23.27 12.87 -9.39
CA GLU A 102 -22.28 12.78 -8.32
C GLU A 102 -22.05 11.29 -8.05
N LYS A 103 -20.89 10.80 -8.50
CA LYS A 103 -20.49 9.43 -8.21
C LYS A 103 -20.34 9.31 -6.70
N ASP A 104 -21.08 8.37 -6.12
CA ASP A 104 -20.95 8.01 -4.72
C ASP A 104 -19.54 7.49 -4.44
N ASN A 105 -18.76 8.28 -3.70
CA ASN A 105 -17.38 7.95 -3.34
C ASN A 105 -17.28 7.15 -2.03
N SER A 106 -18.40 6.83 -1.37
CA SER A 106 -18.45 6.23 -0.03
C SER A 106 -17.60 4.95 0.10
N ILE A 107 -17.58 4.10 -0.93
CA ILE A 107 -16.79 2.86 -0.93
C ILE A 107 -15.28 3.16 -0.96
N VAL A 108 -14.85 4.17 -1.71
CA VAL A 108 -13.45 4.58 -1.79
C VAL A 108 -13.02 5.19 -0.46
N ASP A 109 -13.86 6.06 0.11
CA ASP A 109 -13.60 6.70 1.41
C ASP A 109 -13.50 5.65 2.53
N GLN A 110 -14.37 4.64 2.55
CA GLN A 110 -14.28 3.55 3.51
C GLN A 110 -13.00 2.72 3.36
N ARG A 111 -12.56 2.46 2.12
CA ARG A 111 -11.29 1.76 1.87
C ARG A 111 -10.11 2.59 2.32
N PHE A 112 -10.15 3.89 2.06
CA PHE A 112 -9.11 4.81 2.48
C PHE A 112 -9.04 4.92 4.01
N ALA A 113 -10.17 5.05 4.70
CA ALA A 113 -10.22 5.04 6.17
C ALA A 113 -9.62 3.77 6.77
N LYS A 114 -9.87 2.60 6.17
CA LYS A 114 -9.25 1.33 6.60
C LYS A 114 -7.73 1.34 6.43
N LEU A 115 -7.22 1.89 5.33
CA LEU A 115 -5.79 2.05 5.08
C LEU A 115 -5.13 2.91 6.17
N LEU A 116 -5.76 4.01 6.57
CA LEU A 116 -5.24 4.89 7.62
C LEU A 116 -5.15 4.19 8.98
N ILE A 117 -6.20 3.45 9.35
CA ILE A 117 -6.29 2.79 10.66
C ILE A 117 -5.36 1.58 10.74
N LEU A 118 -5.26 0.78 9.67
CA LEU A 118 -4.56 -0.51 9.71
C LEU A 118 -3.08 -0.42 9.33
N ASP A 119 -2.73 0.49 8.42
CA ASP A 119 -1.37 0.58 7.88
C ASP A 119 -0.60 1.79 8.46
N SER A 120 -1.12 2.39 9.54
CA SER A 120 -0.50 3.50 10.28
C SER A 120 -0.03 4.66 9.39
N ILE A 121 -0.78 4.95 8.31
CA ILE A 121 -0.50 6.10 7.47
C ILE A 121 -0.85 7.36 8.26
N CYS A 122 0.17 8.16 8.59
CA CYS A 122 -0.01 9.40 9.32
C CYS A 122 -0.95 10.36 8.55
N SER A 123 -1.83 11.06 9.26
CA SER A 123 -2.74 12.08 8.69
C SER A 123 -2.00 13.13 7.86
N ASP A 124 -0.75 13.45 8.22
CA ASP A 124 0.09 14.40 7.48
C ASP A 124 0.44 13.89 6.07
N ALA A 125 0.57 12.57 5.89
CA ALA A 125 0.83 11.97 4.59
C ALA A 125 -0.34 12.19 3.61
N ILE A 126 -1.57 12.34 4.11
CA ILE A 126 -2.77 12.61 3.30
C ILE A 126 -2.77 14.05 2.78
N GLN A 127 -2.28 14.98 3.59
CA GLN A 127 -2.17 16.39 3.23
C GLN A 127 -0.99 16.64 2.27
N SER A 128 -0.12 15.65 2.08
CA SER A 128 1.01 15.72 1.16
C SER A 128 0.53 15.94 -0.28
N PRO A 129 1.07 16.93 -1.01
CA PRO A 129 0.78 17.11 -2.42
C PRO A 129 1.14 15.85 -3.23
N PHE A 130 2.20 15.14 -2.85
CA PHE A 130 2.62 13.90 -3.50
C PHE A 130 1.59 12.78 -3.39
N PHE A 131 0.94 12.64 -2.24
CA PHE A 131 -0.11 11.64 -2.06
C PHE A 131 -1.33 11.97 -2.93
N ASN A 132 -1.70 13.25 -2.97
CA ASN A 132 -2.81 13.72 -3.80
C ASN A 132 -2.52 13.52 -5.30
N ASP A 133 -1.30 13.83 -5.74
CA ASP A 133 -0.90 13.66 -7.13
C ASP A 133 -0.80 12.17 -7.52
N PHE A 134 -0.36 11.31 -6.59
CA PHE A 134 -0.44 9.86 -6.76
C PHE A 134 -1.89 9.38 -6.96
N VAL A 135 -2.81 9.79 -6.08
CA VAL A 135 -4.24 9.40 -6.17
C VAL A 135 -4.87 9.91 -7.48
N LYS A 136 -4.57 11.15 -7.89
CA LYS A 136 -5.02 11.69 -9.19
C LYS A 136 -4.47 10.88 -10.36
N GLY A 137 -3.18 10.57 -10.36
CA GLY A 137 -2.56 9.75 -11.40
C GLY A 137 -3.19 8.34 -11.50
N VAL A 138 -3.52 7.73 -10.36
CA VAL A 138 -4.26 6.45 -10.34
C VAL A 138 -5.67 6.62 -10.93
N ALA A 139 -6.38 7.70 -10.59
CA ALA A 139 -7.71 7.98 -11.10
C ALA A 139 -7.72 8.26 -12.62
N GLU A 140 -6.72 9.02 -13.12
CA GLU A 140 -6.52 9.31 -14.54
C GLU A 140 -6.18 8.05 -15.35
N TYR A 141 -5.38 7.15 -14.79
CA TYR A 141 -5.12 5.85 -15.40
C TYR A 141 -6.38 4.97 -15.41
N GLY A 142 -7.16 5.01 -14.34
CA GLY A 142 -8.42 4.27 -14.19
C GLY A 142 -8.26 2.86 -13.64
N SER A 143 -9.32 2.05 -13.74
CA SER A 143 -9.46 0.76 -13.05
C SER A 143 -8.44 -0.33 -13.46
N GLY A 144 -7.67 -0.11 -14.53
CA GLY A 144 -6.60 -1.01 -14.95
C GLY A 144 -5.31 -0.85 -14.15
N TYR A 145 -5.18 0.20 -13.33
CA TYR A 145 -3.96 0.49 -12.60
C TYR A 145 -3.64 -0.64 -11.62
N LYS A 146 -2.38 -1.08 -11.62
CA LYS A 146 -1.84 -2.03 -10.67
C LYS A 146 -0.66 -1.42 -9.96
N LEU A 147 -0.60 -1.59 -8.64
CA LEU A 147 0.55 -1.16 -7.86
C LEU A 147 1.82 -1.86 -8.38
N PRO A 148 2.93 -1.12 -8.55
CA PRO A 148 4.19 -1.72 -8.96
C PRO A 148 4.70 -2.71 -7.92
N SER A 149 5.48 -3.70 -8.36
CA SER A 149 6.18 -4.60 -7.44
C SER A 149 7.27 -3.84 -6.67
N LEU A 150 7.71 -4.38 -5.52
CA LEU A 150 8.81 -3.79 -4.75
C LEU A 150 10.10 -3.65 -5.58
N LEU A 151 10.38 -4.61 -6.47
CA LEU A 151 11.54 -4.54 -7.37
C LEU A 151 11.40 -3.40 -8.38
N THR A 152 10.20 -3.22 -8.93
CA THR A 152 9.88 -2.11 -9.84
C THR A 152 10.03 -0.77 -9.13
N LEU A 153 9.50 -0.64 -7.90
CA LEU A 153 9.65 0.57 -7.09
C LEU A 153 11.12 0.91 -6.83
N LYS A 154 11.92 -0.06 -6.38
CA LYS A 154 13.36 0.13 -6.17
C LYS A 154 14.07 0.60 -7.43
N SER A 155 13.70 0.04 -8.58
CA SER A 155 14.26 0.46 -9.86
C SER A 155 13.86 1.88 -10.24
N LEU A 156 12.59 2.28 -10.05
CA LEU A 156 12.12 3.64 -10.35
C LEU A 156 12.82 4.69 -9.49
N ILE A 157 12.97 4.41 -8.19
CA ILE A 157 13.70 5.26 -7.25
C ILE A 157 15.16 5.45 -7.72
N ARG A 158 15.81 4.36 -8.16
CA ARG A 158 17.20 4.39 -8.63
C ARG A 158 17.39 5.10 -9.97
N LEU A 159 16.38 5.07 -10.85
CA LEU A 159 16.53 5.49 -12.26
C LEU A 159 16.15 6.94 -12.56
N GLY A 160 15.45 7.67 -11.68
CA GLY A 160 15.13 9.07 -12.02
C GLY A 160 14.39 9.91 -10.98
N ILE A 161 13.61 9.29 -10.09
CA ILE A 161 12.80 10.06 -9.11
C ILE A 161 13.70 10.75 -8.07
N LYS A 162 14.88 10.20 -7.79
CA LYS A 162 15.81 10.75 -6.79
C LYS A 162 16.14 12.23 -7.03
N LYS A 163 16.36 12.63 -8.29
CA LYS A 163 16.71 14.01 -8.64
C LYS A 163 15.55 14.99 -8.37
N GLU A 164 14.33 14.60 -8.72
CA GLU A 164 13.12 15.40 -8.47
C GLU A 164 12.87 15.56 -6.96
N VAL A 165 13.00 14.46 -6.21
CA VAL A 165 12.87 14.46 -4.74
C VAL A 165 13.97 15.31 -4.09
N GLU A 166 15.20 15.25 -4.59
CA GLU A 166 16.32 16.09 -4.13
C GLU A 166 16.04 17.58 -4.39
N GLU A 167 15.55 17.94 -5.58
CA GLU A 167 15.21 19.33 -5.92
C GLU A 167 14.09 19.88 -5.02
N TYR A 168 13.02 19.09 -4.82
CA TYR A 168 11.96 19.43 -3.87
C TYR A 168 12.51 19.61 -2.45
N THR A 169 13.32 18.66 -1.98
CA THR A 169 13.90 18.67 -0.63
C THR A 169 14.77 19.92 -0.43
N GLN A 170 15.61 20.26 -1.42
CA GLN A 170 16.41 21.48 -1.39
C GLN A 170 15.55 22.75 -1.34
N ASN A 171 14.41 22.76 -2.06
CA ASN A 171 13.49 23.88 -2.01
C ASN A 171 12.82 24.03 -0.63
N VAL A 172 12.44 22.94 0.03
CA VAL A 172 11.93 22.99 1.41
C VAL A 172 13.03 23.44 2.38
N LYS A 173 14.26 22.93 2.23
CA LYS A 173 15.41 23.30 3.08
C LYS A 173 15.67 24.81 3.14
N LYS A 174 15.47 25.54 2.03
CA LYS A 174 15.60 27.02 1.97
C LYS A 174 14.67 27.77 2.95
N TYR A 175 13.59 27.13 3.40
CA TYR A 175 12.61 27.74 4.30
C TYR A 175 12.79 27.35 5.76
N LEU A 176 13.63 26.36 6.08
CA LEU A 176 13.91 25.92 7.46
C LEU A 176 14.33 27.09 8.34
N VAL A 177 15.25 27.91 7.85
CA VAL A 177 15.76 29.11 8.54
C VAL A 177 14.77 30.27 8.61
N LYS A 178 13.65 30.22 7.87
CA LYS A 178 12.67 31.32 7.80
C LYS A 178 11.44 31.09 8.67
N THR A 179 10.95 29.85 8.71
CA THR A 179 9.70 29.51 9.41
C THR A 179 9.93 28.74 10.70
N GLY A 180 11.15 28.27 10.92
CA GLY A 180 11.43 27.20 11.85
C GLY A 180 10.89 25.86 11.37
N CYS A 181 11.27 24.80 12.06
CA CYS A 181 10.89 23.43 11.74
C CYS A 181 10.80 22.51 12.97
N THR A 182 10.00 21.46 12.83
CA THR A 182 10.03 20.30 13.75
C THR A 182 10.90 19.22 13.14
N ILE A 183 11.86 18.69 13.90
CA ILE A 183 12.69 17.57 13.46
C ILE A 183 12.07 16.28 14.02
N MET A 184 11.93 15.27 13.15
CA MET A 184 11.46 13.93 13.53
C MET A 184 12.53 12.89 13.22
N TYR A 185 12.92 12.15 14.25
CA TYR A 185 13.89 11.06 14.20
C TYR A 185 13.16 9.73 14.31
N ASN A 186 13.00 9.04 13.19
CA ASN A 186 12.35 7.72 13.14
C ASN A 186 13.40 6.63 13.28
N ILE A 187 13.20 5.71 14.22
CA ILE A 187 14.04 4.55 14.46
C ILE A 187 13.18 3.30 14.38
N TRP A 188 13.64 2.31 13.62
CA TRP A 188 13.02 0.99 13.63
C TRP A 188 14.07 -0.12 13.58
N HIS A 189 13.74 -1.24 14.19
CA HIS A 189 14.60 -2.41 14.22
C HIS A 189 14.06 -3.49 13.27
N SER A 190 14.93 -4.04 12.42
CA SER A 190 14.61 -5.21 11.61
C SER A 190 15.44 -6.40 12.04
N ARG A 191 14.78 -7.55 12.20
CA ARG A 191 15.45 -8.83 12.37
C ARG A 191 15.39 -9.59 11.05
N LYS A 192 16.56 -9.93 10.48
CA LYS A 192 16.60 -10.88 9.36
C LYS A 192 16.37 -12.29 9.90
N SER A 193 15.45 -13.04 9.28
CA SER A 193 15.16 -14.43 9.67
C SER A 193 16.44 -15.27 9.67
N GLY A 194 16.69 -16.01 10.75
CA GLY A 194 17.89 -16.84 10.91
C GLY A 194 19.14 -16.10 11.45
N ILE A 195 19.08 -14.77 11.65
CA ILE A 195 20.17 -13.98 12.23
C ILE A 195 19.74 -13.47 13.62
N LYS A 196 20.60 -13.67 14.64
CA LYS A 196 20.35 -13.17 16.01
C LYS A 196 20.53 -11.65 16.14
N THR A 197 21.29 -11.05 15.24
CA THR A 197 21.55 -9.60 15.19
C THR A 197 20.32 -8.81 14.74
N PHE A 198 20.01 -7.74 15.46
CA PHE A 198 19.05 -6.74 15.05
C PHE A 198 19.75 -5.68 14.20
N PHE A 199 19.14 -5.28 13.10
CA PHE A 199 19.58 -4.15 12.29
C PHE A 199 18.74 -2.95 12.67
N THR A 200 19.39 -1.84 13.03
CA THR A 200 18.71 -0.59 13.35
C THR A 200 18.76 0.31 12.12
N TYR A 201 17.60 0.83 11.74
CA TYR A 201 17.44 1.78 10.66
C TYR A 201 16.95 3.10 11.23
N LYS A 202 17.31 4.20 10.55
CA LYS A 202 16.91 5.54 10.94
C LYS A 202 16.53 6.37 9.72
N ASN A 203 15.59 7.28 9.89
CA ASN A 203 15.35 8.38 8.94
C ASN A 203 15.16 9.66 9.74
N ILE A 204 15.74 10.76 9.25
CA ILE A 204 15.59 12.08 9.87
C ILE A 204 14.83 12.99 8.92
N TYR A 205 13.74 13.57 9.41
CA TYR A 205 12.88 14.46 8.66
C TYR A 205 12.78 15.83 9.32
N ALA A 206 12.67 16.89 8.52
CA ALA A 206 12.35 18.23 8.98
C ALA A 206 11.00 18.68 8.40
N TYR A 207 10.08 19.06 9.28
CA TYR A 207 8.74 19.52 8.95
C TYR A 207 8.67 21.03 9.02
N THR A 208 8.17 21.64 7.95
CA THR A 208 7.87 23.07 7.89
C THR A 208 6.42 23.27 7.46
N PRO A 209 5.84 24.48 7.66
CA PRO A 209 4.56 24.83 7.04
C PRO A 209 4.55 24.73 5.51
N ARG A 210 5.72 24.64 4.86
CA ARG A 210 5.85 24.48 3.40
C ARG A 210 6.04 23.03 2.95
N GLY A 211 6.15 22.09 3.89
CA GLY A 211 6.28 20.67 3.61
C GLY A 211 7.41 19.99 4.35
N LEU A 212 7.63 18.74 3.96
CA LEU A 212 8.58 17.80 4.55
C LEU A 212 9.90 17.76 3.78
N ALA A 213 11.03 17.79 4.49
CA ALA A 213 12.35 17.55 3.92
C ALA A 213 12.98 16.30 4.56
N CYS A 214 13.49 15.38 3.73
CA CYS A 214 14.34 14.30 4.21
C CYS A 214 15.75 14.87 4.47
N MET A 215 16.20 14.85 5.72
CA MET A 215 17.50 15.38 6.13
C MET A 215 18.58 14.32 6.07
N ASP A 216 18.25 13.09 6.45
CA ASP A 216 19.14 11.92 6.38
C ASP A 216 18.33 10.72 5.84
N PRO A 217 18.58 10.30 4.59
CA PRO A 217 17.93 9.15 3.97
C PRO A 217 18.68 7.83 4.23
N SER A 218 19.60 7.76 5.19
CA SER A 218 20.45 6.57 5.43
C SER A 218 19.63 5.30 5.68
N GLU A 219 19.58 4.44 4.67
CA GLU A 219 19.03 3.07 4.79
C GLU A 219 20.08 2.06 5.30
N ASP A 220 21.31 2.50 5.54
CA ASP A 220 22.37 1.62 6.00
C ASP A 220 22.12 1.22 7.46
N PRO A 221 22.15 -0.08 7.77
CA PRO A 221 21.93 -0.54 9.12
C PRO A 221 23.09 -0.13 10.02
N MET A 222 22.76 0.50 11.14
CA MET A 222 23.75 0.98 12.10
C MET A 222 24.17 -0.14 13.07
N ASP A 223 25.48 -0.24 13.32
CA ASP A 223 26.00 -0.86 14.55
C ASP A 223 25.98 0.21 15.66
N GLU A 224 25.14 0.00 16.68
CA GLU A 224 25.00 0.79 17.92
C GLU A 224 24.35 2.20 17.90
N LEU A 225 23.82 2.57 19.08
CA LEU A 225 23.06 3.78 19.43
C LEU A 225 23.88 5.10 19.38
N TYR A 226 25.19 5.03 19.13
CA TYR A 226 26.15 6.14 19.30
C TYR A 226 26.11 7.22 18.20
N LEU A 227 25.32 7.03 17.14
CA LEU A 227 25.29 7.94 15.97
C LEU A 227 24.03 8.82 15.92
N PHE A 228 23.26 8.89 17.02
CA PHE A 228 22.14 9.81 17.16
C PHE A 228 22.62 11.25 17.37
N GLU A 229 23.46 11.47 18.38
CA GLU A 229 23.89 12.82 18.76
C GLU A 229 24.64 13.52 17.64
N GLU A 230 25.55 12.82 16.95
CA GLU A 230 26.30 13.39 15.84
C GLU A 230 25.40 13.77 14.65
N ALA A 231 24.49 12.87 14.25
CA ALA A 231 23.60 13.11 13.12
C ALA A 231 22.61 14.25 13.42
N VAL A 232 22.05 14.28 14.63
CA VAL A 232 21.13 15.34 15.05
C VAL A 232 21.88 16.66 15.22
N SER A 233 23.04 16.66 15.87
CA SER A 233 23.83 17.89 16.07
C SER A 233 24.22 18.51 14.74
N SER A 234 24.69 17.71 13.78
CA SER A 234 25.02 18.20 12.44
C SER A 234 23.81 18.84 11.74
N ILE A 235 22.64 18.22 11.83
CA ILE A 235 21.39 18.74 11.24
C ILE A 235 20.92 20.02 11.94
N VAL A 236 20.99 20.06 13.28
CA VAL A 236 20.62 21.23 14.09
C VAL A 236 21.56 22.40 13.81
N GLU A 237 22.85 22.15 13.62
CA GLU A 237 23.83 23.15 13.19
C GLU A 237 23.56 23.65 11.77
N GLU A 238 23.22 22.76 10.82
CA GLU A 238 22.82 23.13 9.44
C GLU A 238 21.61 24.07 9.45
N ILE A 239 20.60 23.76 10.26
CA ILE A 239 19.34 24.55 10.36
C ILE A 239 19.54 25.82 11.20
N GLY A 240 20.45 25.77 12.17
CA GLY A 240 20.58 26.73 13.25
C GLY A 240 19.59 26.44 14.40
N PRO A 241 20.06 26.31 15.64
CA PRO A 241 19.25 25.85 16.77
C PRO A 241 18.03 26.73 17.05
N ARG A 242 18.11 28.04 16.76
CA ARG A 242 17.00 28.99 16.92
C ARG A 242 15.80 28.73 16.00
N HIS A 243 15.98 27.93 14.95
CA HIS A 243 14.93 27.59 14.00
C HIS A 243 14.38 26.18 14.24
N VAL A 244 14.91 25.44 15.20
CA VAL A 244 14.35 24.14 15.59
C VAL A 244 13.29 24.40 16.66
N VAL A 245 12.02 24.22 16.30
CA VAL A 245 10.87 24.48 17.17
C VAL A 245 10.63 23.31 18.12
N GLN A 246 10.82 22.09 17.63
CA GLN A 246 10.59 20.87 18.38
C GLN A 246 11.42 19.73 17.80
N PHE A 247 11.81 18.79 18.66
CA PHE A 247 12.42 17.54 18.28
C PHE A 247 11.56 16.36 18.75
N ILE A 248 11.26 15.43 17.85
CA ILE A 248 10.41 14.26 18.11
C ILE A 248 11.20 12.99 17.79
N ILE A 249 11.24 12.06 18.73
CA ILE A 249 11.81 10.72 18.51
C ILE A 249 10.64 9.75 18.38
N ASN A 250 10.52 9.13 17.22
CA ASN A 250 9.59 8.04 16.99
C ASN A 250 10.38 6.74 16.97
N ASN A 251 10.20 5.92 18.00
CA ASN A 251 10.91 4.67 18.16
C ASN A 251 9.88 3.53 18.18
N ASP A 252 9.91 2.66 17.17
CA ASP A 252 9.01 1.50 17.06
C ASP A 252 9.19 0.50 18.22
N SER A 253 10.19 0.68 19.09
CA SER A 253 10.45 -0.21 20.24
C SER A 253 9.77 0.18 21.55
N ASP A 254 9.12 1.34 21.68
CA ASP A 254 8.41 1.71 22.92
C ASP A 254 7.19 2.61 22.67
N ASP A 255 6.06 2.28 23.32
CA ASP A 255 4.79 3.05 23.43
C ASP A 255 4.95 4.42 24.14
N SER A 256 6.14 5.00 24.18
CA SER A 256 6.42 6.29 24.80
C SER A 256 7.08 7.23 23.80
N ASN A 257 6.26 8.06 23.14
CA ASN A 257 6.72 9.29 22.50
C ASN A 257 7.37 10.18 23.57
N ILE A 258 8.71 10.25 23.57
CA ILE A 258 9.45 11.18 24.43
C ILE A 258 9.59 12.51 23.67
N TYR A 259 8.82 13.51 24.09
CA TYR A 259 8.99 14.89 23.63
C TYR A 259 10.12 15.54 24.43
N LEU A 260 11.26 15.80 23.79
CA LEU A 260 12.27 16.70 24.33
C LEU A 260 12.00 18.10 23.76
N GLN A 261 11.58 19.02 24.63
CA GLN A 261 11.56 20.45 24.30
C GLN A 261 12.99 20.96 24.34
N ALA A 262 13.47 21.52 23.23
CA ALA A 262 14.70 22.28 23.14
C ALA A 262 14.46 23.76 23.49
#